data_AF-A0A4P7D4Q8-F1
#
_entry.id   AF-A0A4P7D4Q8-F1
#
_cell.length_a   1.000
_cell.length_b   1.000
_cell.length_c   1.000
_cell.angle_alpha   90.00
_cell.angle_beta   90.00
_cell.angle_gamma   90.00
#
_symmetry.space_group_name_H-M   'P 1'
#
loop_
_entity.id
_entity.type
_entity.pdbx_description
1 polymer ?
#
loop_
_entity_poly.entity_id
_entity_poly.type
_entity_poly.pdbx_seq_one_letter_code
_entity_poly.pdbx_strand_id
1 'polypeptide(L)'
;MSDRAIVLRNACIKLLSATEADPEKSHQHEFNGVAQLEQIFGEDSFEREAVFSLRGEAITDRAKVTWYDARRKHPTRSEHRLYFRENKVMARAHEGDNILIGFDNANELHCVLIPSGASGHRNDVSGWEVTADVNV
;
A
#
# COMPACT_ATOMS: atom_id res chain seq x y z
N MET A 1 -0.15 -3.29 -22.08
CA MET A 1 0.36 -2.72 -20.82
C MET A 1 -0.16 -1.30 -20.69
N SER A 2 -0.71 -0.91 -19.53
CA SER A 2 -1.11 0.48 -19.32
C SER A 2 0.13 1.32 -19.03
N ASP A 3 0.50 2.18 -19.96
CA ASP A 3 1.60 3.16 -19.87
C ASP A 3 1.17 4.48 -19.21
N ARG A 4 -0.13 4.63 -18.93
CA ARG A 4 -0.70 5.85 -18.39
C ARG A 4 -0.12 6.18 -17.02
N ALA A 5 0.32 7.42 -16.84
CA ALA A 5 0.73 7.93 -15.55
C ALA A 5 -0.46 8.01 -14.60
N ILE A 6 -0.24 7.69 -13.32
CA ILE A 6 -1.19 7.91 -12.23
C ILE A 6 -0.63 9.06 -11.40
N VAL A 7 -1.49 10.04 -11.09
CA VAL A 7 -1.13 11.18 -10.25
C VAL A 7 -1.75 10.97 -8.88
N LEU A 8 -0.90 10.79 -7.86
CA LEU A 8 -1.30 10.68 -6.47
C LEU A 8 -0.71 11.82 -5.64
N ARG A 9 -1.41 12.19 -4.58
CA ARG A 9 -1.03 13.08 -3.49
C ARG A 9 -0.92 12.25 -2.22
N ASN A 10 -0.03 12.66 -1.30
CA ASN A 10 0.19 11.99 -0.02
C ASN A 10 0.32 10.48 -0.23
N ALA A 11 1.35 10.08 -0.99
CA ALA A 11 1.53 8.71 -1.41
C ALA A 11 2.85 8.15 -0.87
N CYS A 12 2.85 6.86 -0.56
CA CYS A 12 4.06 6.13 -0.23
C CYS A 12 4.13 4.84 -1.03
N ILE A 13 5.34 4.41 -1.32
CA ILE A 13 5.63 3.08 -1.85
C ILE A 13 6.22 2.23 -0.73
N LYS A 14 5.77 0.98 -0.63
CA LYS A 14 6.36 0.00 0.30
C LYS A 14 6.59 -1.33 -0.42
N LEU A 15 7.63 -2.03 0.03
CA LEU A 15 7.85 -3.43 -0.30
C LEU A 15 6.85 -4.30 0.47
N LEU A 16 6.29 -5.32 -0.18
CA LEU A 16 5.43 -6.31 0.47
C LEU A 16 6.29 -7.42 1.08
N SER A 17 6.07 -7.70 2.37
CA SER A 17 6.60 -8.90 3.00
C SER A 17 5.76 -10.13 2.66
N ALA A 18 6.28 -11.33 2.97
CA ALA A 18 5.51 -12.58 2.86
C ALA A 18 4.14 -12.50 3.55
N THR A 19 4.05 -11.89 4.73
CA THR A 19 2.80 -11.81 5.50
C THR A 19 1.78 -10.82 4.93
N GLU A 20 2.17 -9.96 3.98
CA GLU A 20 1.28 -8.97 3.36
C GLU A 20 0.86 -9.38 1.94
N ALA A 21 1.62 -10.26 1.30
CA ALA A 21 1.42 -10.66 -0.09
C ALA A 21 0.87 -12.08 -0.26
N ASP A 22 1.28 -13.03 0.57
CA ASP A 22 0.99 -14.45 0.38
C ASP A 22 -0.34 -14.83 1.04
N PRO A 23 -1.41 -15.14 0.28
CA PRO A 23 -2.71 -15.49 0.85
C PRO A 23 -2.71 -16.82 1.61
N GLU A 24 -1.77 -17.74 1.30
CA GLU A 24 -1.65 -19.02 2.00
C GLU A 24 -0.90 -18.87 3.33
N LYS A 25 -0.04 -17.84 3.46
CA LYS A 25 0.66 -17.52 4.71
C LYS A 25 0.00 -16.39 5.50
N SER A 26 -0.84 -15.57 4.87
CA SER A 26 -1.49 -14.41 5.47
C SER A 26 -2.99 -14.62 5.58
N HIS A 27 -3.45 -14.92 6.79
CA HIS A 27 -4.88 -14.98 7.09
C HIS A 27 -5.49 -13.59 7.33
N GLN A 28 -4.69 -12.51 7.29
CA GLN A 28 -5.07 -11.22 7.86
C GLN A 28 -5.37 -10.15 6.81
N HIS A 29 -5.04 -10.34 5.52
CA HIS A 29 -5.32 -9.36 4.44
C HIS A 29 -5.04 -7.90 4.88
N GLU A 30 -3.86 -7.68 5.47
CA GLU A 30 -3.49 -6.41 6.11
C GLU A 30 -2.11 -5.96 5.61
N PHE A 31 -1.98 -4.65 5.39
CA PHE A 31 -0.67 -4.00 5.32
C PHE A 31 -0.28 -3.48 6.71
N ASN A 32 0.99 -3.63 7.05
CA ASN A 32 1.55 -3.04 8.26
C ASN A 32 1.55 -1.51 8.13
N GLY A 33 1.05 -0.83 9.15
CA GLY A 33 1.13 0.62 9.28
C GLY A 33 2.56 1.04 9.53
N VAL A 34 3.24 1.45 8.47
CA VAL A 34 4.56 2.11 8.54
C VAL A 34 4.36 3.60 8.79
N ALA A 35 5.40 4.28 9.29
CA ALA A 35 5.35 5.72 9.60
C ALA A 35 4.82 6.57 8.43
N GLN A 36 5.12 6.21 7.18
CA GLN A 36 4.62 6.92 6.01
C GLN A 36 3.10 6.75 5.81
N LEU A 37 2.54 5.59 6.13
CA LEU A 37 1.08 5.40 6.09
C LEU A 37 0.39 6.18 7.21
N GLU A 38 0.99 6.23 8.40
CA GLU A 38 0.52 7.09 9.49
C GLU A 38 0.55 8.57 9.11
N GLN A 39 1.59 9.04 8.41
CA GLN A 39 1.64 10.42 7.89
C GLN A 39 0.54 10.71 6.85
N ILE A 40 0.14 9.71 6.06
CA ILE A 40 -0.88 9.86 5.02
C ILE A 40 -2.29 9.80 5.61
N PHE A 41 -2.52 8.89 6.56
CA PHE A 41 -3.84 8.57 7.10
C PHE A 41 -4.16 9.24 8.43
N GLY A 42 -3.15 9.66 9.18
CA GLY A 42 -3.27 10.06 10.57
C GLY A 42 -3.48 8.86 11.50
N GLU A 43 -3.76 9.18 12.76
CA GLU A 43 -3.99 8.20 13.83
C GLU A 43 -5.45 7.74 13.91
N ASP A 44 -6.38 8.52 13.36
CA ASP A 44 -7.81 8.22 13.43
C ASP A 44 -8.17 7.04 12.53
N SER A 45 -8.93 6.10 13.09
CA SER A 45 -9.43 4.96 12.32
C SER A 45 -10.46 5.40 11.28
N PHE A 46 -10.40 4.81 10.08
CA PHE A 46 -11.42 5.01 9.05
C PHE A 46 -11.76 3.71 8.33
N GLU A 47 -12.91 3.72 7.65
CA GLU A 47 -13.30 2.70 6.69
C GLU A 47 -13.72 3.38 5.38
N ARG A 48 -13.24 2.91 4.23
CA ARG A 48 -13.60 3.47 2.92
C ARG A 48 -13.38 2.47 1.79
N GLU A 49 -13.91 2.79 0.61
CA GLU A 49 -13.56 2.10 -0.63
C GLU A 49 -12.20 2.58 -1.16
N ALA A 50 -11.43 1.65 -1.71
CA ALA A 50 -10.18 1.90 -2.40
C ALA A 50 -10.16 1.21 -3.77
N VAL A 51 -9.44 1.81 -4.71
CA VAL A 51 -9.18 1.22 -6.03
C VAL A 51 -7.86 0.47 -5.98
N PHE A 52 -7.91 -0.83 -6.25
CA PHE A 52 -6.74 -1.65 -6.46
C PHE A 52 -6.45 -1.76 -7.95
N SER A 53 -5.18 -1.69 -8.35
CA SER A 53 -4.78 -1.92 -9.74
C SER A 53 -3.42 -2.60 -9.85
N LEU A 54 -3.26 -3.41 -10.89
CA LEU A 54 -1.99 -4.08 -11.21
C LEU A 54 -1.25 -3.31 -12.30
N ARG A 55 -0.05 -2.81 -12.01
CA ARG A 55 0.75 -2.07 -12.98
C ARG A 55 1.23 -3.00 -14.10
N GLY A 56 1.03 -2.56 -15.34
CA GLY A 56 1.41 -3.33 -16.54
C GLY A 56 0.28 -4.20 -17.10
N GLU A 57 -0.77 -4.46 -16.32
CA GLU A 57 -1.91 -5.29 -16.73
C GLU A 57 -3.24 -4.52 -16.64
N ALA A 58 -4.26 -4.99 -17.35
CA ALA A 58 -5.60 -4.42 -17.29
C ALA A 58 -6.44 -5.05 -16.16
N ILE A 59 -5.83 -5.21 -14.98
CA ILE A 59 -6.49 -5.76 -13.79
C ILE A 59 -6.70 -4.62 -12.79
N THR A 60 -7.95 -4.43 -12.41
CA THR A 60 -8.36 -3.49 -11.37
C THR A 60 -9.51 -4.08 -10.57
N ASP A 61 -9.63 -3.66 -9.32
CA ASP A 61 -10.72 -4.05 -8.44
C ASP A 61 -11.05 -2.90 -7.47
N ARG A 62 -12.26 -2.93 -6.90
CA ARG A 62 -12.66 -2.00 -5.83
C ARG A 62 -12.94 -2.81 -4.58
N ALA A 63 -12.29 -2.45 -3.49
CA ALA A 63 -12.45 -3.14 -2.24
C ALA A 63 -12.43 -2.16 -1.06
N LYS A 64 -13.24 -2.50 -0.06
CA LYS A 64 -13.25 -1.83 1.23
C LYS A 64 -11.93 -2.05 1.96
N VAL A 65 -11.43 -0.98 2.55
CA VAL A 65 -10.26 -0.97 3.43
C VAL A 65 -10.61 -0.32 4.77
N THR A 66 -9.91 -0.74 5.82
CA THR A 66 -10.06 -0.23 7.18
C THR A 66 -8.69 0.08 7.77
N TRP A 67 -8.46 1.34 8.12
CA TRP A 67 -7.29 1.77 8.88
C TRP A 67 -7.63 1.81 10.36
N TYR A 68 -6.81 1.18 11.20
CA TYR A 68 -7.05 1.11 12.65
C TYR A 68 -5.77 0.79 13.42
N ASP A 69 -5.74 1.16 14.71
CA ASP A 69 -4.72 0.69 15.66
C ASP A 69 -5.08 -0.72 16.16
N ALA A 70 -4.34 -1.73 15.72
CA ALA A 70 -4.49 -3.13 16.13
C ALA A 70 -4.18 -3.34 17.63
N ARG A 71 -3.53 -2.36 18.27
CA ARG A 71 -3.26 -2.33 19.71
C ARG A 71 -3.97 -1.21 20.43
N ARG A 72 -5.11 -0.72 19.93
CA ARG A 72 -5.91 0.35 20.58
C ARG A 72 -6.20 0.15 22.08
N LYS A 73 -6.27 -1.12 22.55
CA LYS A 73 -6.49 -1.46 23.97
C LYS A 73 -5.20 -1.54 24.81
N HIS A 74 -4.03 -1.47 24.20
CA HIS A 74 -2.75 -1.52 24.86
C HIS A 74 -2.41 -0.12 25.42
N PRO A 75 -1.98 0.01 26.67
CA PRO A 75 -1.86 1.31 27.35
C PRO A 75 -0.80 2.25 26.75
N THR A 76 0.20 1.71 26.06
CA THR A 76 1.37 2.49 25.60
C THR A 76 1.88 2.14 24.20
N ARG A 77 1.28 1.16 23.52
CA ARG A 77 1.76 0.69 22.22
C ARG A 77 0.66 0.84 21.21
N SER A 78 0.97 1.52 20.12
CA SER A 78 0.14 1.54 18.93
C SER A 78 0.77 0.69 17.84
N GLU A 79 -0.07 0.04 17.05
CA GLU A 79 0.32 -0.75 15.88
C GLU A 79 -0.75 -0.56 14.83
N HIS A 80 -0.59 0.45 13.97
CA HIS A 80 -1.57 0.69 12.92
C HIS A 80 -1.50 -0.37 11.83
N ARG A 81 -2.65 -0.69 11.25
CA ARG A 81 -2.80 -1.65 10.16
C ARG A 81 -3.85 -1.17 9.17
N LEU A 82 -3.61 -1.43 7.89
CA LEU A 82 -4.59 -1.22 6.83
C LEU A 82 -5.13 -2.58 6.39
N TYR A 83 -6.27 -2.98 6.93
CA TYR A 83 -7.00 -4.14 6.46
C TYR A 83 -7.64 -3.85 5.10
N PHE A 84 -7.65 -4.84 4.21
CA PHE A 84 -8.35 -4.78 2.93
C PHE A 84 -9.15 -6.07 2.72
N ARG A 85 -10.30 -5.95 2.05
CA ARG A 85 -11.04 -7.15 1.61
C ARG A 85 -10.31 -7.86 0.47
N GLU A 86 -10.56 -9.16 0.36
CA GLU A 86 -10.11 -9.98 -0.77
C GLU A 86 -10.45 -9.29 -2.09
N ASN A 87 -9.47 -9.23 -2.98
CA ASN A 87 -9.59 -8.57 -4.27
C ASN A 87 -8.63 -9.19 -5.29
N LYS A 88 -8.99 -9.07 -6.57
CA LYS A 88 -8.28 -9.73 -7.68
C LYS A 88 -6.84 -9.25 -7.85
N VAL A 89 -6.51 -8.05 -7.38
CA VAL A 89 -5.16 -7.48 -7.50
C VAL A 89 -4.25 -8.08 -6.44
N MET A 90 -4.68 -8.10 -5.18
CA MET A 90 -3.89 -8.68 -4.10
C MET A 90 -3.79 -10.21 -4.20
N ALA A 91 -4.71 -10.87 -4.90
CA ALA A 91 -4.55 -12.28 -5.28
C ALA A 91 -3.38 -12.55 -6.26
N ARG A 92 -2.74 -11.50 -6.80
CA ARG A 92 -1.55 -11.59 -7.66
C ARG A 92 -0.27 -11.15 -6.95
N ALA A 93 -0.36 -10.67 -5.72
CA ALA A 93 0.78 -10.14 -4.98
C ALA A 93 1.73 -11.27 -4.57
N HIS A 94 3.02 -11.00 -4.65
CA HIS A 94 4.08 -11.85 -4.12
C HIS A 94 4.99 -11.06 -3.18
N GLU A 95 5.68 -11.77 -2.31
CA GLU A 95 6.75 -11.19 -1.50
C GLU A 95 7.78 -10.51 -2.42
N GLY A 96 8.20 -9.29 -2.06
CA GLY A 96 9.13 -8.50 -2.86
C GLY A 96 8.48 -7.62 -3.93
N ASP A 97 7.17 -7.73 -4.16
CA ASP A 97 6.44 -6.75 -4.95
C ASP A 97 6.37 -5.40 -4.21
N ASN A 98 6.23 -4.32 -4.96
CA ASN A 98 5.94 -3.01 -4.37
C ASN A 98 4.45 -2.70 -4.44
N ILE A 99 3.92 -2.04 -3.42
CA ILE A 99 2.59 -1.43 -3.44
C ILE A 99 2.75 0.07 -3.25
N LEU A 100 2.16 0.85 -4.16
CA LEU A 100 2.02 2.30 -4.03
C LEU A 100 0.63 2.60 -3.46
N ILE A 101 0.57 3.32 -2.35
CA ILE A 101 -0.67 3.67 -1.66
C ILE A 101 -0.75 5.19 -1.55
N GLY A 102 -1.86 5.79 -1.97
CA GLY A 102 -2.05 7.24 -1.88
C GLY A 102 -3.39 7.72 -2.45
N PHE A 103 -3.66 9.01 -2.32
CA PHE A 103 -4.93 9.60 -2.76
C PHE A 103 -4.81 10.27 -4.11
N ASP A 104 -5.82 10.18 -4.97
CA ASP A 104 -5.86 11.00 -6.18
C ASP A 104 -6.43 12.41 -5.93
N ASN A 105 -6.61 13.17 -7.00
CA ASN A 105 -7.15 14.53 -6.92
C ASN A 105 -8.61 14.59 -6.45
N ALA A 106 -9.37 13.51 -6.62
CA ALA A 106 -10.75 13.37 -6.16
C ALA A 106 -10.86 12.78 -4.74
N ASN A 107 -9.73 12.64 -4.03
CA ASN A 107 -9.66 12.04 -2.70
C ASN A 107 -10.05 10.56 -2.67
N GLU A 108 -9.93 9.85 -3.80
CA GLU A 108 -10.07 8.40 -3.87
C GLU A 108 -8.75 7.74 -3.48
N LEU A 109 -8.82 6.67 -2.66
CA LEU A 109 -7.64 5.92 -2.25
C LEU A 109 -7.26 4.91 -3.34
N HIS A 110 -6.00 4.92 -3.74
CA HIS A 110 -5.44 3.98 -4.72
C HIS A 110 -4.39 3.11 -4.06
N CYS A 111 -4.45 1.80 -4.34
CA CYS A 111 -3.47 0.78 -4.01
C CYS A 111 -2.97 0.15 -5.32
N VAL A 112 -1.78 0.50 -5.77
CA VAL A 112 -1.24 0.07 -7.06
C VAL A 112 -0.13 -0.95 -6.83
N LEU A 113 -0.39 -2.20 -7.22
CA LEU A 113 0.56 -3.30 -7.14
C LEU A 113 1.53 -3.24 -8.31
N ILE A 114 2.82 -3.32 -8.01
CA ILE A 114 3.93 -3.25 -8.96
C ILE A 114 4.76 -4.53 -8.77
N PRO A 115 4.54 -5.56 -9.61
CA PRO A 115 5.21 -6.83 -9.47
C PRO A 115 6.74 -6.71 -9.58
N SER A 116 7.43 -7.48 -8.75
CA SER A 116 8.85 -7.76 -8.88
C SER A 116 9.11 -8.45 -10.23
N GLY A 117 10.08 -7.95 -10.98
CA GLY A 117 10.36 -8.42 -12.34
C GLY A 117 9.41 -7.91 -13.44
N ALA A 118 8.46 -7.02 -13.15
CA ALA A 118 7.76 -6.27 -14.20
C ALA A 118 8.78 -5.54 -15.09
N SER A 119 8.49 -5.34 -16.38
CA SER A 119 9.41 -4.65 -17.29
C SER A 119 9.77 -3.26 -16.73
N GLY A 120 11.03 -3.07 -16.32
CA GLY A 120 11.53 -1.85 -15.66
C GLY A 120 11.77 -1.97 -14.14
N HIS A 121 11.41 -3.09 -13.51
CA HIS A 121 11.73 -3.37 -12.11
C HIS A 121 13.24 -3.54 -11.92
N ARG A 122 13.82 -2.81 -10.96
CA ARG A 122 15.22 -2.97 -10.53
C ARG A 122 15.20 -3.43 -9.07
N ASN A 123 15.70 -4.65 -8.83
CA ASN A 123 15.81 -5.25 -7.49
C ASN A 123 16.74 -4.45 -6.56
N ASP A 124 17.63 -3.65 -7.14
CA ASP A 124 18.54 -2.77 -6.45
C ASP A 124 18.26 -1.35 -6.94
N VAL A 125 17.61 -0.54 -6.11
CA VAL A 125 17.67 0.90 -6.28
C VAL A 125 18.53 1.49 -5.17
N SER A 126 19.80 1.08 -5.18
CA SER A 126 20.95 1.79 -4.63
C SER A 126 21.00 3.20 -5.22
N GLY A 127 20.12 4.09 -4.74
CA GLY A 127 20.00 5.44 -5.28
C GLY A 127 18.70 6.20 -5.00
N TRP A 128 17.74 5.65 -4.26
CA TRP A 128 16.68 6.53 -3.70
C TRP A 128 17.33 7.30 -2.55
N GLU A 129 17.74 8.54 -2.85
CA GLU A 129 18.04 9.50 -1.80
C GLU A 129 16.77 9.70 -0.98
N VAL A 130 16.85 9.35 0.30
CA VAL A 130 15.95 9.92 1.30
C VAL A 130 16.24 11.41 1.26
N THR A 131 15.39 12.20 0.60
CA THR A 131 15.40 13.65 0.81
C THR A 131 15.09 13.84 2.28
N ALA A 132 16.14 14.10 3.06
CA ALA A 132 16.05 14.53 4.43
C ALA A 132 15.09 15.72 4.49
N ASP A 133 14.32 15.76 5.58
CA ASP A 133 13.33 16.78 5.90
C ASP A 133 13.77 18.18 5.41
N VAL A 134 12.93 18.78 4.58
CA VAL A 134 13.02 20.22 4.32
C VAL A 134 12.55 20.92 5.59
N ASN A 135 13.49 21.16 6.50
CA ASN A 135 13.35 22.21 7.51
C ASN A 135 13.66 23.55 6.85
N VAL A 136 12.62 24.27 6.38
CA VAL A 136 12.40 25.73 6.56
C VAL A 136 10.91 26.01 6.40
#